data_AF-A0A7W0DIT1-F1
#
_entry.id   AF-A0A7W0DIT1-F1
#
_cell.length_a   1.000
_cell.length_b   1.000
_cell.length_c   1.000
_cell.angle_alpha   90.00
_cell.angle_beta   90.00
_cell.angle_gamma   90.00
#
_symmetry.space_group_name_H-M   'P 1'
#
loop_
_entity.id
_entity.type
_entity.pdbx_description
1 polymer ?
#
loop_
_entity_poly.entity_id
_entity_poly.type
_entity_poly.pdbx_seq_one_letter_code
_entity_poly.pdbx_strand_id
1 'polypeptide(L)' 'MRRSPVATSGTIFWAPTTQIAVVHPVVPPRVDYDLTPLGRTLLETVRSLLDWALDHIDDIDEARKAYDARS' A
#
# COMPACT_ATOMS: atom_id res chain seq x y z
N MET A 1 -4.94 -40.99 -40.62
CA MET A 1 -4.69 -39.53 -40.56
C MET A 1 -5.83 -38.95 -39.72
N ARG A 2 -5.70 -38.28 -38.57
CA ARG A 2 -4.59 -37.68 -37.83
C ARG A 2 -5.08 -37.51 -36.37
N ARG A 3 -4.39 -38.18 -35.43
CA ARG A 3 -4.10 -37.90 -34.01
C ARG A 3 -5.20 -37.48 -33.00
N SER A 4 -5.22 -38.26 -31.92
CA SER A 4 -5.82 -38.08 -30.60
C SER A 4 -5.58 -36.71 -29.94
N PRO A 5 -6.46 -36.29 -29.01
CA PRO A 5 -6.20 -35.15 -28.14
C PRO A 5 -5.17 -35.53 -27.05
N VAL A 6 -4.22 -34.62 -26.81
CA VAL A 6 -3.21 -34.75 -25.76
C VAL A 6 -3.87 -34.52 -24.40
N ALA A 7 -3.60 -35.42 -23.44
CA ALA A 7 -3.91 -35.20 -22.04
C ALA A 7 -2.94 -34.16 -21.46
N THR A 8 -3.43 -33.22 -20.66
CA THR A 8 -2.59 -32.52 -19.67
C THR A 8 -3.29 -32.65 -18.33
N SER A 9 -2.76 -33.57 -17.53
CA SER A 9 -3.15 -33.83 -16.15
C SER A 9 -2.76 -32.62 -15.30
N GLY A 10 -3.71 -32.06 -14.57
CA GLY A 10 -3.53 -30.86 -13.76
C GLY A 10 -4.77 -30.56 -12.94
N THR A 11 -5.14 -31.48 -12.06
CA THR A 11 -6.21 -31.34 -11.07
C THR A 11 -5.95 -30.09 -10.20
N ILE A 12 -6.73 -29.03 -10.40
CA ILE A 12 -6.81 -27.92 -9.43
C ILE A 12 -7.84 -28.33 -8.37
N PHE A 13 -7.31 -28.66 -7.20
CA PHE A 13 -8.03 -28.98 -5.98
C PHE A 13 -8.32 -27.68 -5.23
N TRP A 14 -9.53 -27.13 -5.37
CA TRP A 14 -10.13 -26.25 -4.36
C TRP A 14 -11.49 -26.84 -3.97
N ALA A 15 -11.71 -26.94 -2.67
CA ALA A 15 -12.73 -27.73 -1.98
C ALA A 15 -14.19 -27.43 -2.40
N PRO A 16 -15.12 -28.38 -2.16
CA PRO A 16 -16.51 -28.27 -2.60
C PRO A 16 -17.39 -27.40 -1.69
N THR A 17 -18.19 -26.55 -2.33
CA THR A 17 -19.59 -26.20 -2.02
C THR A 17 -19.99 -25.28 -0.86
N THR A 18 -19.12 -24.50 -0.22
CA THR A 18 -19.64 -23.43 0.68
C THR A 18 -18.85 -22.13 0.58
N GLN A 19 -19.14 -21.30 -0.42
CA GLN A 19 -18.81 -19.88 -0.30
C GLN A 19 -19.89 -19.03 -0.97
N ILE A 20 -20.66 -18.32 -0.14
CA ILE A 20 -21.56 -17.27 -0.62
C ILE A 20 -20.68 -16.04 -0.90
N ALA A 21 -20.48 -15.74 -2.18
CA ALA A 21 -19.87 -14.47 -2.57
C ALA A 21 -20.93 -13.38 -2.51
N VAL A 22 -20.90 -12.53 -1.47
CA VAL A 22 -21.69 -11.30 -1.44
C VAL A 22 -20.95 -10.27 -2.31
N VAL A 23 -21.51 -9.99 -3.49
CA VAL A 23 -21.07 -8.89 -4.35
C VAL A 23 -21.73 -7.60 -3.86
N HIS A 24 -20.91 -6.63 -3.47
CA HIS A 24 -21.36 -5.27 -3.20
C HIS A 24 -21.31 -4.46 -4.51
N PRO A 25 -22.45 -4.03 -5.08
CA PRO A 25 -22.46 -3.29 -6.33
C PRO A 25 -22.09 -1.82 -6.07
N VAL A 26 -20.79 -1.51 -6.09
CA VAL A 26 -20.31 -0.13 -6.27
C VAL A 26 -19.06 -0.14 -7.15
N VAL A 27 -19.13 0.57 -8.28
CA VAL A 27 -18.03 0.79 -9.23
C VAL A 27 -17.73 2.30 -9.24
N PRO A 28 -16.48 2.74 -8.97
CA PRO A 28 -15.40 1.97 -8.37
C PRO A 28 -15.66 1.78 -6.87
N PRO A 29 -15.32 0.62 -6.28
CA PRO A 29 -15.35 0.49 -4.82
C PRO A 29 -14.35 1.47 -4.23
N ARG A 30 -14.85 2.54 -3.59
CA ARG A 30 -14.01 3.40 -2.76
C ARG A 30 -13.71 2.63 -1.49
N VAL A 31 -12.44 2.34 -1.28
CA VAL A 31 -11.96 1.83 0.01
C VAL A 31 -11.57 3.05 0.83
N ASP A 32 -12.42 3.41 1.78
CA ASP A 32 -12.09 4.42 2.77
C ASP A 32 -11.23 3.76 3.85
N TYR A 33 -9.98 4.21 3.96
CA TYR A 33 -9.08 3.80 5.02
C TYR A 33 -9.13 4.81 6.15
N ASP A 34 -9.76 4.45 7.25
CA ASP A 34 -9.70 5.23 8.47
C ASP A 34 -8.45 4.89 9.28
N LEU A 35 -7.86 5.92 9.87
CA LEU A 35 -6.81 5.73 10.87
C LEU A 35 -7.38 4.96 12.06
N THR A 36 -6.80 3.79 12.32
CA THR A 36 -7.03 3.04 13.56
C THR A 36 -6.66 3.92 14.75
N PRO A 37 -7.22 3.68 15.95
CA PRO A 37 -6.83 4.41 17.16
C PRO A 37 -5.31 4.43 17.39
N LEU A 38 -4.61 3.31 17.11
CA LEU A 38 -3.15 3.23 17.16
C LEU A 38 -2.46 4.07 16.07
N GLY A 39 -3.02 4.11 14.86
CA GLY A 39 -2.51 4.99 13.80
C GLY A 39 -2.60 6.47 14.17
N ARG A 40 -3.61 6.88 14.94
CA ARG A 40 -3.75 8.27 15.40
C ARG A 40 -2.66 8.66 16.39
N THR A 41 -2.24 7.76 17.27
CA THR A 41 -1.13 8.05 18.19
C THR A 41 0.20 8.22 17.44
N LEU A 42 0.40 7.48 16.35
CA LEU A 42 1.57 7.69 15.48
C LEU A 42 1.48 9.03 14.74
N LEU A 43 0.28 9.40 14.29
CA LEU A 43 0.07 10.65 13.56
C LEU A 43 0.43 11.89 14.40
N GLU A 44 0.19 11.86 15.72
CA GLU A 44 0.63 12.92 16.63
C GLU A 44 2.14 13.11 16.61
N THR A 45 2.91 12.02 16.72
CA THR A 45 4.38 12.07 16.65
C THR A 45 4.88 12.57 15.29
N VAL A 46 4.28 12.08 14.20
CA VAL A 46 4.66 12.50 12.84
C VAL A 46 4.37 13.98 12.62
N ARG A 47 3.28 14.50 13.17
CA ARG A 47 2.95 15.95 13.10
C ARG A 47 4.01 16.78 13.81
N SER A 48 4.39 16.43 15.04
CA SER A 48 5.43 17.17 15.76
C SER A 48 6.76 17.20 15.01
N LEU A 49 7.12 16.09 14.36
CA LEU A 49 8.32 16.02 13.52
C LEU A 49 8.19 16.93 12.28
N LEU A 50 7.02 16.93 11.64
CA LEU A 50 6.75 17.78 10.49
C LEU A 50 6.81 19.26 10.87
N ASP A 51 6.20 19.65 11.99
CA ASP A 51 6.20 21.03 12.46
C ASP A 51 7.64 21.52 12.70
N TRP A 52 8.47 20.72 13.40
CA TRP A 52 9.88 21.03 13.58
C TRP A 52 10.63 21.15 12.26
N ALA A 53 10.39 20.23 11.32
CA ALA A 53 11.06 20.25 10.02
C ALA A 53 10.66 21.47 9.18
N LEU A 54 9.41 21.91 9.26
CA LEU A 54 8.93 23.13 8.60
C LEU A 54 9.55 24.38 9.23
N ASP A 55 9.65 24.42 10.56
CA ASP A 55 10.27 25.53 11.29
C ASP A 55 11.78 25.70 10.96
N HIS A 56 12.46 24.62 10.58
CA HIS A 56 13.91 24.59 10.31
C HIS A 56 14.24 24.32 8.85
N ILE A 57 13.29 24.49 7.93
CA ILE A 57 13.49 24.09 6.53
C ILE A 57 14.62 24.89 5.86
N ASP A 58 14.78 26.16 6.23
CA ASP A 58 15.85 27.02 5.72
C ASP A 58 17.23 26.54 6.22
N ASP A 59 17.35 26.20 7.50
CA ASP A 59 18.59 25.67 8.09
C ASP A 59 18.99 24.33 7.44
N ILE A 60 18.00 23.47 7.18
CA ILE A 60 18.19 22.19 6.49
C ILE A 60 18.69 22.43 5.06
N ASP A 61 18.11 23.41 4.35
CA ASP A 61 18.53 23.75 3.00
C ASP A 61 19.93 24.37 2.94
N GLU A 62 20.30 25.21 3.91
CA GLU A 62 21.66 25.72 4.05
C GLU A 62 22.66 24.60 4.32
N ALA A 63 22.34 23.69 5.24
CA ALA A 63 23.19 22.54 5.53
C ALA A 63 23.39 21.64 4.30
N ARG A 64 22.33 21.46 3.50
CA ARG A 64 22.39 20.71 2.23
C ARG A 64 23.28 21.40 1.20
N LYS A 65 23.11 22.70 0.96
CA LYS A 65 23.99 23.49 0.06
C LYS A 65 25.44 23.43 0.49
N ALA A 66 25.71 23.54 1.79
CA ALA A 66 27.06 23.46 2.34
C ALA A 66 27.68 22.07 2.17
N TYR A 67 26.89 21.00 2.23
CA TYR A 67 27.35 19.64 1.92
C TYR A 67 27.66 19.47 0.44
N ASP A 68 26.75 19.92 -0.43
CA ASP A 68 26.90 19.82 -1.88
C ASP A 68 28.12 20.61 -2.37
N ALA A 69 28.40 21.77 -1.78
CA ALA A 69 29.59 22.58 -2.10
C ALA A 69 30.92 21.96 -1.65
N ARG A 70 30.91 20.93 -0.79
CA ARG A 70 32.12 20.20 -0.36
C ARG A 70 32.39 18.94 -1.17
N SER A 71 31.43 18.47 -1.97
CA SER A 71 31.53 17.25 -2.79
C SER A 71 31.97 17.58 -4.21
#